data_AF-A0A952SYL3-F1
#
_entry.id   AF-A0A952SYL3-F1
#
_cell.length_a   1.000
_cell.length_b   1.000
_cell.length_c   1.000
_cell.angle_alpha   90.00
_cell.angle_beta   90.00
_cell.angle_gamma   90.00
#
_symmetry.space_group_name_H-M   'P 1'
#
loop_
_entity.id
_entity.type
_entity.pdbx_description
1 polymer ?
#
loop_
_entity_poly.entity_id
_entity_poly.type
_entity_poly.pdbx_seq_one_letter_code
_entity_poly.pdbx_strand_id
1 'polypeptide(L)' 'MKQGYRFVLVDKDGVLVSEFQLTESALGQPEAFVARLRDAIESVEEEEP' A
#
# COMPACT_ATOMS: atom_id res chain seq x y z
N MET A 1 9.04 12.03 -12.94
CA MET A 1 8.14 11.08 -12.25
C MET A 1 6.72 11.41 -12.67
N LYS A 2 5.91 10.46 -13.14
CA LYS A 2 4.50 10.74 -13.48
C LYS A 2 3.78 11.21 -12.21
N GLN A 3 3.00 12.29 -12.31
CA GLN A 3 2.17 12.75 -11.21
C GLN A 3 1.16 11.66 -10.84
N GLY A 4 1.05 11.36 -9.56
CA GLY A 4 0.18 10.31 -9.06
C GLY A 4 0.22 10.25 -7.54
N TYR A 5 -0.75 9.55 -6.97
CA TYR A 5 -0.81 9.32 -5.53
C TYR A 5 -0.01 8.08 -5.16
N ARG A 6 0.59 8.12 -3.98
CA ARG A 6 1.36 7.01 -3.43
C ARG A 6 0.90 6.78 -2.01
N PHE A 7 0.63 5.53 -1.69
CA PHE A 7 0.44 5.07 -0.33
C PHE A 7 1.74 4.44 0.13
N VAL A 8 2.19 4.82 1.32
CA VAL A 8 3.43 4.35 1.92
C VAL A 8 3.10 3.88 3.33
N LEU A 9 3.44 2.63 3.64
CA LEU A 9 3.37 2.09 4.97
C LEU A 9 4.76 2.15 5.59
N VAL A 10 4.85 2.77 6.76
CA VAL A 10 6.08 2.87 7.55
C VAL A 10 5.83 2.31 8.95
N ASP A 11 6.86 1.72 9.55
CA ASP A 11 6.79 1.28 10.94
C ASP A 11 6.97 2.46 11.92
N LYS A 12 6.91 2.16 13.22
CA LYS A 12 7.08 3.13 14.31
C LYS A 12 8.44 3.83 14.32
N ASP A 13 9.46 3.21 13.73
CA ASP A 13 10.83 3.72 13.67
C ASP A 13 11.07 4.52 12.35
N GLY A 14 10.03 4.65 11.52
CA GLY A 14 10.06 5.38 10.26
C GLY A 14 10.66 4.59 9.10
N VAL A 15 10.80 3.26 9.24
CA VAL A 15 11.31 2.38 8.19
C VAL A 15 10.19 2.06 7.20
N LEU A 16 10.50 2.11 5.90
CA LEU A 16 9.57 1.75 4.83
C LEU A 16 9.27 0.25 4.87
N VAL A 17 8.00 -0.08 5.08
CA VAL A 17 7.51 -1.46 5.09
C VAL A 17 6.87 -1.83 3.76
N SER A 18 6.06 -0.93 3.19
CA SER A 18 5.39 -1.19 1.91
C SER A 18 5.09 0.10 1.12
N GLU A 19 5.04 0.00 -0.21
CA GLU A 19 4.79 1.12 -1.12
C GLU A 19 3.82 0.72 -2.23
N PHE A 20 2.75 1.50 -2.39
CA PHE A 20 1.76 1.32 -3.44
C PHE A 20 1.63 2.61 -4.25
N GLN A 21 1.70 2.49 -5.57
CA GLN A 21 1.47 3.61 -6.47
C GLN A 21 0.11 3.49 -7.13
N LEU A 22 -0.67 4.59 -7.09
CA LEU A 22 -1.90 4.68 -7.84
C LEU A 22 -1.57 4.90 -9.31
N THR A 23 -1.76 3.86 -10.11
CA THR A 23 -1.55 3.87 -11.56
C THR A 23 -2.87 3.94 -12.31
N GLU A 24 -2.85 4.26 -13.60
CA GLU A 24 -4.04 4.19 -14.46
C GLU A 24 -4.66 2.78 -14.46
N SER A 25 -3.83 1.74 -14.39
CA SER A 25 -4.32 0.35 -14.27
C SER A 25 -5.02 0.10 -12.94
N ALA A 26 -4.57 0.71 -11.84
CA ALA A 26 -5.22 0.60 -10.54
C ALA A 26 -6.56 1.35 -10.52
N LEU A 27 -6.64 2.49 -11.20
CA LEU A 27 -7.89 3.23 -11.39
C LEU A 27 -8.91 2.45 -12.23
N GLY A 28 -8.44 1.58 -13.14
CA GLY A 28 -9.29 0.68 -13.90
C GLY A 28 -9.85 -0.50 -13.09
N GLN A 29 -9.32 -0.77 -11.90
CA GLN A 29 -9.75 -1.88 -11.01
C GLN A 29 -9.63 -1.46 -9.53
N PRO A 30 -10.44 -0.48 -9.08
CA PRO A 30 -10.27 0.13 -7.77
C PRO A 30 -10.46 -0.87 -6.61
N GLU A 31 -11.37 -1.85 -6.74
CA GLU A 31 -11.62 -2.86 -5.71
C GLU A 31 -10.40 -3.77 -5.51
N ALA A 32 -9.75 -4.18 -6.59
CA ALA A 32 -8.56 -5.03 -6.54
C ALA A 32 -7.33 -4.26 -6.01
N PHE A 33 -7.29 -2.94 -6.19
CA PHE A 33 -6.28 -2.09 -5.58
C PHE A 33 -6.51 -1.94 -4.08
N VAL A 34 -7.74 -1.69 -3.65
CA VAL A 34 -8.10 -1.59 -2.22
C VAL A 34 -7.91 -2.92 -1.49
N ALA A 35 -8.24 -4.06 -2.12
CA ALA A 35 -7.99 -5.38 -1.53
C ALA A 35 -6.49 -5.59 -1.25
N ARG A 36 -5.62 -5.33 -2.23
CA ARG A 36 -4.16 -5.45 -2.05
C ARG A 36 -3.59 -4.52 -0.97
N LEU A 37 -4.18 -3.33 -0.81
CA LEU A 37 -3.84 -2.42 0.27
C LEU A 37 -4.19 -3.00 1.65
N ARG A 38 -5.37 -3.61 1.79
CA ARG A 38 -5.80 -4.25 3.03
C ARG A 38 -4.90 -5.43 3.38
N ASP A 39 -4.67 -6.33 2.44
CA ASP A 39 -3.81 -7.50 2.65
C ASP A 39 -2.41 -7.10 3.14
N ALA A 40 -1.88 -5.99 2.61
CA ALA A 40 -0.56 -5.50 3.00
C ALA A 40 -0.53 -4.80 4.36
N ILE A 41 -1.65 -4.24 4.82
CA ILE A 41 -1.78 -3.70 6.18
C ILE A 41 -1.90 -4.88 7.15
N GLU A 42 -2.78 -5.84 6.86
CA GLU A 42 -3.02 -7.02 7.70
C GLU A 42 -1.75 -7.87 7.85
N SER A 43 -0.99 -8.06 6.77
CA SER A 43 0.30 -8.77 6.80
C SER A 43 1.33 -8.15 7.74
N VAL A 44 1.23 -6.84 8.01
CA VAL A 44 2.15 -6.12 8.90
C VAL A 44 1.65 -6.16 10.33
N GLU A 45 0.33 -6.06 10.54
CA GLU A 45 -0.29 -6.23 11.86
C GLU A 45 -0.09 -7.65 12.42
N GLU A 46 -0.06 -8.68 11.56
CA GLU A 46 0.21 -10.07 11.97
C GLU A 46 1.68 -10.35 12.32
N GLU A 47 2.62 -9.49 11.94
CA GLU A 47 4.06 -9.64 12.25
C GLU A 47 4.47 -9.08 13.63
N GLU A 48 3.55 -8.49 14.41
CA GLU A 48 3.78 -8.08 15.81
C GLU A 48 3.41 -9.22 16.80
N PRO A 49 4.39 -9.90 17.44
CA PRO A 49 4.15 -10.77 18.60
C PRO A 49 4.02 -10.03 19.94
#